data_AF-A0A220VBI4-F1
#
_entry.id   AF-A0A220VBI4-F1
#
_cell.length_a   1.000
_cell.length_b   1.000
_cell.length_c   1.000
_cell.angle_alpha   90.00
_cell.angle_beta   90.00
_cell.angle_gamma   90.00
#
_symmetry.space_group_name_H-M   'P 1'
#
loop_
_entity.id
_entity.type
_entity.pdbx_description
1 polymer ?
#
loop_
_entity_poly.entity_id
_entity_poly.type
_entity_poly.pdbx_seq_one_letter_code
_entity_poly.pdbx_strand_id
1 'polypeptide(L)'
;MNITKKLGISSLIILGLSGCASHNWQGMNETQIANYQQAGISSEEANEWKDKGFNSQDAVAWKDAGFSPDTANEWKEGSFSVDQAKSWKSAGFDFDGAVENRSKGLTPASSK
;
A
#
# COMPACT_ATOMS: atom_id res chain seq x y z
N MET A 1 -15.97 32.43 20.11
CA MET A 1 -17.13 31.66 19.62
C MET A 1 -16.61 30.27 19.29
N ASN A 2 -16.90 29.32 20.18
CA ASN A 2 -16.37 27.96 20.20
C ASN A 2 -17.15 27.07 19.23
N ILE A 3 -16.47 26.15 18.55
CA ILE A 3 -17.11 24.92 18.08
C ILE A 3 -16.15 23.73 18.23
N THR A 4 -16.13 23.19 19.43
CA THR A 4 -15.66 21.84 19.74
C THR A 4 -16.69 20.86 19.15
N LYS A 5 -16.33 20.03 18.17
CA LYS A 5 -17.19 18.93 17.74
C LYS A 5 -16.85 17.69 18.55
N LYS A 6 -17.71 17.38 19.53
CA LYS A 6 -17.72 16.16 20.32
C LYS A 6 -18.72 15.15 19.73
N LEU A 7 -18.29 13.89 19.74
CA LEU A 7 -19.04 12.64 19.90
C LEU A 7 -20.04 12.16 18.82
N GLY A 8 -19.85 10.90 18.43
CA GLY A 8 -20.85 10.01 17.87
C GLY A 8 -20.40 8.56 17.98
N ILE A 9 -20.43 8.01 19.20
CA ILE A 9 -20.30 6.58 19.46
C ILE A 9 -21.59 5.95 18.91
N SER A 10 -21.49 5.05 17.94
CA SER A 10 -22.64 4.25 17.50
C SER A 10 -22.29 2.77 17.63
N SER A 11 -22.46 2.26 18.86
CA SER A 11 -22.57 0.83 19.11
C SER A 11 -23.86 0.31 18.47
N LEU A 12 -23.73 -0.63 17.54
CA LEU A 12 -24.75 -1.63 17.27
C LEU A 12 -24.11 -2.99 17.56
N ILE A 13 -24.30 -3.45 18.78
CA ILE A 13 -24.09 -4.84 19.18
C ILE A 13 -25.21 -5.64 18.52
N ILE A 14 -24.88 -6.43 17.50
CA ILE A 14 -25.74 -7.47 16.96
C ILE A 14 -25.27 -8.78 17.58
N LEU A 15 -26.07 -9.31 18.51
CA LEU A 15 -25.91 -10.65 19.08
C LEU A 15 -26.71 -11.62 18.21
N GLY A 16 -26.03 -12.47 17.43
CA GLY A 16 -26.69 -13.57 16.71
C GLY A 16 -25.87 -14.18 15.58
N LEU A 17 -25.43 -15.42 15.82
CA LEU A 17 -24.87 -16.41 14.88
C LEU A 17 -23.35 -16.35 14.67
N SER A 18 -22.68 -17.37 15.20
CA SER A 18 -21.30 -17.77 14.95
C SER A 18 -21.05 -17.96 13.45
N GLY A 19 -20.59 -16.91 12.79
CA GLY A 19 -19.61 -17.02 11.72
C GLY A 19 -18.31 -16.47 12.29
N CYS A 20 -17.28 -17.30 12.45
CA CYS A 20 -15.94 -16.81 12.80
C CYS A 20 -15.57 -15.76 11.76
N ALA A 21 -15.55 -14.47 12.14
CA ALA A 21 -15.14 -13.41 11.25
C ALA A 21 -13.73 -13.76 10.75
N SER A 22 -13.57 -13.87 9.45
CA SER A 22 -12.27 -14.01 8.79
C SER A 22 -11.46 -12.73 8.99
N HIS A 23 -10.95 -12.51 10.20
CA HIS A 23 -10.04 -11.42 10.55
C HIS A 23 -8.63 -11.97 10.40
N ASN A 24 -7.97 -11.77 9.26
CA ASN A 24 -6.57 -12.17 9.12
C ASN A 24 -5.60 -10.99 9.16
N TRP A 25 -5.76 -10.11 10.15
CA TRP A 25 -4.66 -9.27 10.65
C TRP A 25 -3.64 -10.07 11.49
N GLN A 26 -3.63 -11.40 11.38
CA GLN A 26 -2.84 -12.27 12.25
C GLN A 26 -1.34 -12.02 12.06
N GLY A 27 -0.63 -11.91 13.19
CA GLY A 27 0.80 -11.64 13.20
C GLY A 27 1.15 -10.24 12.69
N MET A 28 0.20 -9.29 12.71
CA MET A 28 0.47 -7.86 12.61
C MET A 28 0.24 -7.20 13.97
N ASN A 29 1.08 -6.21 14.30
CA ASN A 29 0.89 -5.41 15.50
C ASN A 29 -0.08 -4.24 15.26
N GLU A 30 -0.52 -3.58 16.33
CA GLU A 30 -1.49 -2.49 16.28
C GLU A 30 -1.06 -1.34 15.35
N THR A 31 0.22 -0.98 15.34
CA THR A 31 0.76 0.08 14.46
C THR A 31 0.65 -0.32 12.99
N GLN A 32 0.98 -1.56 12.64
CA GLN A 32 0.85 -2.08 11.28
C GLN A 32 -0.61 -2.05 10.82
N ILE A 33 -1.52 -2.55 11.66
CA ILE A 33 -2.95 -2.56 11.38
C ILE A 33 -3.47 -1.14 11.19
N ALA A 34 -3.10 -0.19 12.05
CA ALA A 34 -3.50 1.20 11.95
C ALA A 34 -3.01 1.85 10.64
N ASN A 35 -1.76 1.61 10.23
CA ASN A 35 -1.22 2.11 8.97
C ASN A 35 -2.02 1.60 7.76
N TYR A 36 -2.28 0.29 7.71
CA TYR A 36 -3.07 -0.31 6.63
C TYR A 36 -4.51 0.20 6.60
N GLN A 37 -5.17 0.27 7.75
CA GLN A 37 -6.54 0.77 7.85
C GLN A 37 -6.67 2.25 7.44
N GLN A 38 -5.72 3.09 7.84
CA GLN A 38 -5.68 4.50 7.44
C GLN A 38 -5.49 4.69 5.94
N ALA A 39 -4.76 3.78 5.29
CA ALA A 39 -4.57 3.76 3.85
C ALA A 39 -5.69 3.02 3.09
N GLY A 40 -6.72 2.51 3.78
CA GLY A 40 -7.81 1.76 3.17
C GLY A 40 -7.41 0.39 2.61
N ILE A 41 -6.31 -0.19 3.08
CA ILE A 41 -5.83 -1.53 2.71
C ILE A 41 -6.58 -2.58 3.55
N SER A 42 -7.14 -3.60 2.90
CA SER A 42 -7.85 -4.70 3.60
C SER A 42 -6.87 -5.66 4.29
N SER A 43 -7.37 -6.54 5.16
CA SER A 43 -6.52 -7.55 5.80
C SER A 43 -5.92 -8.52 4.78
N GLU A 44 -6.65 -8.87 3.73
CA GLU A 44 -6.16 -9.73 2.65
C GLU A 44 -5.01 -9.06 1.90
N GLU A 45 -5.21 -7.83 1.43
CA GLU A 45 -4.17 -7.08 0.73
C GLU A 45 -2.95 -6.81 1.63
N ALA A 46 -3.16 -6.51 2.91
CA ALA A 46 -2.07 -6.34 3.87
C ALA A 46 -1.22 -7.61 4.05
N ASN A 47 -1.83 -8.80 3.98
CA ASN A 47 -1.08 -10.06 3.98
C ASN A 47 -0.27 -10.22 2.70
N GLU A 48 -0.82 -9.88 1.53
CA GLU A 48 -0.07 -9.93 0.27
C GLU A 48 1.18 -9.03 0.31
N TRP A 49 1.04 -7.81 0.84
CA TRP A 49 2.17 -6.90 1.08
C TRP A 49 3.21 -7.51 2.04
N LYS A 50 2.75 -8.07 3.16
CA LYS A 50 3.61 -8.69 4.17
C LYS A 50 4.34 -9.92 3.63
N ASP A 51 3.67 -10.77 2.87
CA ASP A 51 4.22 -11.99 2.29
C ASP A 51 5.32 -11.68 1.27
N LYS A 52 5.24 -10.51 0.61
CA LYS A 52 6.28 -9.97 -0.27
C LYS A 52 7.36 -9.17 0.48
N GLY A 53 7.34 -9.23 1.81
CA GLY A 53 8.34 -8.59 2.67
C GLY A 53 8.28 -7.07 2.66
N PHE A 54 7.12 -6.47 2.41
CA PHE A 54 6.89 -5.05 2.67
C PHE A 54 6.46 -4.85 4.11
N ASN A 55 7.04 -3.84 4.77
CA ASN A 55 6.47 -3.35 6.02
C ASN A 55 5.25 -2.46 5.71
N SER A 56 4.49 -2.11 6.75
CA SER A 56 3.25 -1.34 6.57
C SER A 56 3.49 0.04 5.93
N GLN A 57 4.60 0.71 6.23
CA GLN A 57 4.90 2.03 5.67
C GLN A 57 5.26 1.94 4.19
N ASP A 58 6.09 0.97 3.81
CA ASP A 58 6.46 0.75 2.42
C ASP A 58 5.24 0.35 1.60
N ALA A 59 4.42 -0.58 2.10
CA ALA A 59 3.20 -1.01 1.43
C ALA A 59 2.24 0.16 1.15
N VAL A 60 2.05 1.05 2.13
CA VAL A 60 1.26 2.28 1.95
C VAL A 60 1.88 3.19 0.88
N ALA A 61 3.19 3.40 0.92
CA ALA A 61 3.86 4.25 -0.07
C ALA A 61 3.72 3.70 -1.50
N TRP A 62 3.87 2.39 -1.69
CA TRP A 62 3.70 1.73 -2.99
C TRP A 62 2.24 1.75 -3.46
N LYS A 63 1.28 1.53 -2.55
CA LYS A 63 -0.16 1.66 -2.82
C LYS A 63 -0.54 3.07 -3.26
N ASP A 64 -0.05 4.09 -2.56
CA ASP A 64 -0.28 5.50 -2.88
C ASP A 64 0.37 5.91 -4.22
N ALA A 65 1.48 5.27 -4.60
CA ALA A 65 2.06 5.37 -5.93
C ALA A 65 1.29 4.58 -7.01
N GLY A 66 0.22 3.90 -6.62
CA GLY A 66 -0.71 3.18 -7.48
C GLY A 66 -0.24 1.79 -7.88
N PHE A 67 0.70 1.18 -7.14
CA PHE A 67 1.17 -0.18 -7.39
C PHE A 67 0.36 -1.20 -6.58
N SER A 68 0.19 -2.39 -7.17
CA SER A 68 -0.26 -3.58 -6.45
C SER A 68 0.92 -4.22 -5.71
N PRO A 69 0.69 -5.14 -4.75
CA PRO A 69 1.76 -5.89 -4.11
C PRO A 69 2.69 -6.60 -5.12
N ASP A 70 2.13 -7.24 -6.15
CA ASP A 70 2.89 -7.94 -7.19
C ASP A 70 3.80 -6.98 -7.96
N THR A 71 3.22 -5.92 -8.52
CA THR A 71 3.99 -4.95 -9.32
C THR A 71 5.01 -4.21 -8.45
N ALA A 72 4.67 -3.83 -7.22
CA ALA A 72 5.64 -3.23 -6.31
C ALA A 72 6.82 -4.16 -6.02
N ASN A 73 6.59 -5.48 -5.88
CA ASN A 73 7.66 -6.44 -5.67
C ASN A 73 8.60 -6.54 -6.87
N GLU A 74 8.06 -6.61 -8.10
CA GLU A 74 8.87 -6.61 -9.33
C GLU A 74 9.81 -5.39 -9.39
N TRP A 75 9.27 -4.20 -9.14
CA TRP A 75 10.05 -2.96 -9.15
C TRP A 75 11.08 -2.91 -8.01
N LYS A 76 10.72 -3.39 -6.82
CA LYS A 76 11.64 -3.51 -5.67
C LYS A 76 12.79 -4.47 -5.96
N GLU A 77 12.51 -5.63 -6.56
CA GLU A 77 13.53 -6.62 -6.97
C GLU A 77 14.46 -6.05 -8.04
N GLY A 78 13.95 -5.23 -8.95
CA GLY A 78 14.76 -4.44 -9.89
C GLY A 78 15.52 -3.27 -9.26
N SER A 79 15.52 -3.14 -7.93
CA SER A 79 16.18 -2.09 -7.15
C SER A 79 15.70 -0.68 -7.51
N PHE A 80 14.41 -0.53 -7.83
CA PHE A 80 13.78 0.78 -7.94
C PHE A 80 13.18 1.18 -6.58
N SER A 81 13.38 2.44 -6.19
CA SER A 81 12.58 3.05 -5.13
C SER A 81 11.15 3.32 -5.62
N VAL A 82 10.22 3.52 -4.68
CA VAL A 82 8.83 3.88 -4.99
C VAL A 82 8.76 5.15 -5.86
N ASP A 83 9.60 6.15 -5.59
CA ASP A 83 9.64 7.40 -6.35
C ASP A 83 10.15 7.20 -7.78
N GLN A 84 11.18 6.36 -7.95
CA GLN A 84 11.67 6.01 -9.27
C GLN A 84 10.60 5.25 -10.06
N ALA A 85 9.98 4.24 -9.44
CA ALA A 85 8.92 3.45 -10.07
C ALA A 85 7.74 4.34 -10.47
N LYS A 86 7.29 5.21 -9.57
CA LYS A 86 6.24 6.21 -9.85
C LYS A 86 6.62 7.13 -11.01
N SER A 87 7.87 7.58 -11.09
CA SER A 87 8.34 8.46 -12.17
C SER A 87 8.33 7.76 -13.53
N TRP A 88 8.81 6.52 -13.60
CA TRP A 88 8.77 5.71 -14.83
C TRP A 88 7.34 5.41 -15.26
N LYS A 89 6.50 4.97 -14.32
CA LYS A 89 5.08 4.71 -14.56
C LYS A 89 4.34 5.95 -15.06
N SER A 90 4.60 7.12 -14.47
CA SER A 90 4.00 8.40 -14.90
C SER A 90 4.46 8.82 -16.30
N ALA A 91 5.66 8.39 -16.71
CA ALA A 91 6.18 8.57 -18.06
C ALA A 91 5.68 7.50 -19.06
N GLY A 92 4.80 6.59 -18.63
CA GLY A 92 4.18 5.57 -19.49
C GLY A 92 5.00 4.29 -19.65
N PHE A 93 6.00 4.05 -18.79
CA PHE A 93 6.81 2.83 -18.82
C PHE A 93 6.35 1.83 -17.75
N ASP A 94 6.34 0.55 -18.13
CA ASP A 94 6.26 -0.57 -17.21
C ASP A 94 7.65 -0.93 -16.65
N PHE A 95 7.75 -2.03 -15.90
CA PHE A 95 9.00 -2.49 -15.30
C PHE A 95 10.08 -2.76 -16.36
N ASP A 96 9.74 -3.54 -17.39
CA ASP A 96 10.68 -3.94 -18.44
C ASP A 96 11.17 -2.71 -19.21
N GLY A 97 10.27 -1.80 -19.59
CA GLY A 97 10.62 -0.54 -20.22
C GLY A 97 11.52 0.32 -19.34
N ALA A 98 11.26 0.38 -18.03
CA ALA A 98 12.12 1.12 -17.10
C ALA A 98 13.52 0.48 -16.97
N VAL A 99 13.62 -0.84 -16.88
CA VAL A 99 14.90 -1.57 -16.83
C VAL A 99 15.69 -1.35 -18.11
N GLU A 100 15.06 -1.50 -19.28
CA GLU A 100 15.69 -1.29 -20.58
C GLU A 100 16.23 0.13 -20.70
N ASN A 101 15.42 1.15 -20.41
CA ASN A 101 15.85 2.54 -20.50
C ASN A 101 16.93 2.89 -19.46
N ARG A 102 16.82 2.37 -18.23
CA ARG A 102 17.87 2.54 -17.21
C ARG A 102 19.20 1.92 -17.65
N SER A 103 19.19 0.77 -18.32
CA SER A 103 20.39 0.13 -18.85
C SER A 103 21.09 0.95 -19.95
N LYS A 104 20.34 1.82 -20.64
CA LYS A 104 20.84 2.80 -21.62
C LYS A 104 21.29 4.12 -20.98
N GLY A 105 21.22 4.23 -19.65
CA GLY A 105 21.54 5.46 -18.90
C GLY A 105 20.46 6.53 -18.97
N LEU A 106 19.23 6.18 -19.37
CA LEU A 106 18.11 7.10 -19.44
C LEU A 106 17.34 7.15 -18.10
N THR A 107 16.69 8.29 -17.86
CA THR A 107 15.78 8.52 -16.74
C THR A 107 14.45 9.07 -17.29
N PRO A 108 13.32 8.84 -16.61
CA PRO A 108 12.04 9.35 -17.08
C PRO A 108 12.02 10.87 -16.91
N ALA A 109 11.49 11.58 -17.90
CA ALA A 109 11.32 13.02 -17.79
C ALA A 109 10.32 13.31 -16.65
N SER A 110 10.77 14.02 -15.61
CA SER A 110 9.89 14.50 -14.55
C SER A 110 8.80 15.38 -15.15
N SER A 111 7.55 14.92 -15.12
CA SER A 111 6.41 15.78 -15.44
C SER A 111 6.20 16.70 -14.25
N LYS A 112 6.40 18.02 -14.45
CA LYS A 112 6.11 19.06 -13.46
C LYS A 112 4.61 19.33 -13.38
#